data_AF-A0A5C5T0N8-F1
#
_entry.id   AF-A0A5C5T0N8-F1
#
_cell.length_a   1.000
_cell.length_b   1.000
_cell.length_c   1.000
_cell.angle_alpha   90.00
_cell.angle_beta   90.00
_cell.angle_gamma   90.00
#
_symmetry.space_group_name_H-M   'P 1'
#
loop_
_entity.id
_entity.type
_entity.pdbx_description
1 polymer ?
#
loop_
_entity_poly.entity_id
_entity_poly.type
_entity_poly.pdbx_seq_one_letter_code
_entity_poly.pdbx_strand_id
1 'polypeptide(L)' 'MNILKNYVNQFLIYPTVFIAVSFIFDYFRGNWKWFNTALVIILVYYFIVSFLFYFDLKKIKNLEKHM' A
#
# COMPACT_ATOMS: atom_id res chain seq x y z
N MET A 1 -2.37 12.75 -14.24
CA MET A 1 -3.25 12.94 -13.06
C MET A 1 -3.79 11.64 -12.47
N ASN A 2 -4.09 10.59 -13.28
CA ASN A 2 -4.66 9.33 -12.76
C ASN A 2 -3.65 8.45 -11.98
N ILE A 3 -2.39 8.40 -12.40
CA ILE A 3 -1.37 7.52 -11.79
C ILE A 3 -1.03 7.95 -10.36
N LEU A 4 -0.80 9.25 -10.13
CA LEU A 4 -0.51 9.77 -8.79
C LEU A 4 -1.69 9.55 -7.84
N LYS A 5 -2.93 9.79 -8.29
CA LYS A 5 -4.14 9.53 -7.50
C LYS A 5 -4.27 8.04 -7.16
N ASN A 6 -4.03 7.15 -8.11
CA ASN A 6 -4.03 5.71 -7.87
C ASN A 6 -2.93 5.30 -6.89
N TYR A 7 -1.72 5.84 -7.04
CA TYR A 7 -0.62 5.57 -6.11
C TYR A 7 -0.94 6.05 -4.70
N VAL A 8 -1.47 7.27 -4.52
CA VAL A 8 -1.90 7.78 -3.21
C VAL A 8 -2.97 6.89 -2.60
N ASN A 9 -3.97 6.47 -3.37
CA ASN A 9 -5.01 5.57 -2.88
C ASN A 9 -4.45 4.21 -2.45
N GLN A 10 -3.59 3.61 -3.29
CA GLN A 10 -2.99 2.31 -3.03
C GLN A 10 -1.97 2.37 -1.89
N PHE A 11 -1.18 3.43 -1.77
CA PHE A 11 -0.13 3.52 -0.78
C PHE A 11 -0.63 4.03 0.58
N LEU A 12 -1.59 4.96 0.61
CA LEU A 12 -2.06 5.57 1.86
C LEU A 12 -3.42 5.04 2.29
N ILE A 13 -4.43 5.13 1.42
CA ILE A 13 -5.82 4.91 1.85
C ILE A 13 -6.09 3.44 2.14
N TYR A 14 -5.80 2.53 1.21
CA TYR A 14 -6.11 1.11 1.41
C TYR A 14 -5.38 0.50 2.61
N PRO A 15 -4.07 0.75 2.82
CA PRO A 15 -3.36 0.27 4.00
C PRO A 15 -3.91 0.81 5.30
N THR A 16 -4.21 2.11 5.35
CA THR A 16 -4.73 2.76 6.56
C THR A 16 -6.07 2.17 6.97
N VAL A 17 -6.98 1.98 6.01
CA VAL A 17 -8.30 1.37 6.26
C VAL A 17 -8.13 -0.07 6.72
N PHE A 18 -7.24 -0.84 6.08
CA PHE A 18 -6.98 -2.23 6.46
C PHE A 18 -6.45 -2.36 7.90
N ILE A 19 -5.45 -1.57 8.27
CA ILE A 19 -4.88 -1.54 9.62
C ILE A 19 -5.95 -1.15 10.64
N ALA A 20 -6.76 -0.12 10.36
CA ALA A 20 -7.82 0.33 11.26
C ALA A 20 -8.86 -0.78 11.51
N VAL A 21 -9.28 -1.48 10.46
CA VAL A 21 -10.23 -2.61 10.58
C VAL A 21 -9.62 -3.75 11.38
N SER A 22 -8.36 -4.14 11.10
CA SER A 22 -7.66 -5.18 11.87
C SER A 22 -7.49 -4.81 13.34
N PHE A 23 -7.19 -3.55 13.64
CA PHE A 23 -7.06 -3.05 15.01
C PHE A 23 -8.39 -3.13 15.76
N ILE A 24 -9.47 -2.63 15.16
CA ILE A 24 -10.81 -2.65 15.78
C ILE A 24 -11.22 -4.10 16.08
N PHE A 25 -11.02 -5.01 15.13
CA PHE A 25 -11.39 -6.41 15.29
C PHE A 25 -10.65 -7.10 16.44
N ASP A 26 -9.34 -6.88 16.56
CA ASP A 26 -8.54 -7.48 17.62
C ASP A 26 -8.75 -6.80 18.98
N TYR A 27 -9.03 -5.49 18.99
CA TYR A 27 -9.38 -4.75 20.21
C TYR A 27 -10.60 -5.38 20.89
N PHE A 28 -11.65 -5.71 20.14
CA PHE A 28 -12.85 -6.36 20.68
C PHE A 28 -12.63 -7.83 21.06
N ARG A 29 -11.68 -8.53 20.43
CA ARG A 29 -11.35 -9.93 20.75
C ARG A 29 -10.34 -10.08 21.88
N GLY A 30 -9.63 -9.02 22.24
CA GLY A 30 -8.55 -9.05 23.24
C GLY A 30 -7.33 -9.89 22.82
N ASN A 31 -7.22 -10.25 21.54
CA ASN A 31 -6.14 -11.09 21.01
C ASN A 31 -5.42 -10.35 19.89
N TRP A 32 -4.19 -9.90 20.14
CA TRP A 32 -3.40 -9.06 19.22
C TRP A 32 -2.65 -9.83 18.12
N LYS A 33 -2.80 -11.16 18.04
CA LYS A 33 -2.06 -11.99 17.09
C LYS A 33 -2.43 -11.67 15.64
N TRP A 34 -3.69 -11.34 15.35
CA TRP A 34 -4.13 -11.05 13.99
C TRP A 34 -3.67 -9.66 13.54
N PHE A 35 -3.61 -8.70 14.46
CA PHE A 35 -3.09 -7.36 14.23
C PHE A 35 -1.60 -7.41 13.90
N ASN A 36 -0.82 -8.18 14.65
CA ASN A 36 0.60 -8.41 14.32
C ASN A 36 0.74 -9.03 12.92
N THR A 37 -0.13 -9.99 12.58
CA THR A 37 -0.13 -10.60 11.24
C THR A 37 -0.51 -9.58 10.15
N ALA A 38 -1.50 -8.73 10.41
CA ALA A 38 -1.93 -7.66 9.52
C ALA A 38 -0.81 -6.62 9.28
N LEU A 39 -0.02 -6.29 10.31
CA LEU A 39 1.15 -5.42 10.17
C LEU A 39 2.24 -6.06 9.29
N VAL A 40 2.47 -7.36 9.39
CA VAL A 40 3.42 -8.03 8.47
C VAL A 40 2.90 -8.00 7.03
N ILE A 41 1.60 -8.27 6.83
CA ILE A 41 0.96 -8.21 5.52
C ILE A 41 1.08 -6.80 4.92
N ILE A 42 0.87 -5.74 5.72
CA ILE A 42 0.94 -4.37 5.22
C ILE A 42 2.36 -3.97 4.81
N LEU A 43 3.38 -4.45 5.53
CA LEU A 43 4.78 -4.22 5.16
C LEU A 43 5.09 -4.84 3.79
N VAL A 44 4.68 -6.10 3.57
CA VAL A 44 4.86 -6.78 2.27
C VAL A 44 4.11 -6.03 1.16
N TYR A 45 2.88 -5.60 1.44
CA TYR A 45 2.09 -4.81 0.51
C TYR A 45 2.79 -3.49 0.13
N TYR A 46 3.37 -2.78 1.10
CA TYR A 46 4.13 -1.55 0.85
C TYR A 46 5.32 -1.77 -0.08
N PHE A 47 6.06 -2.86 0.10
CA PHE A 47 7.16 -3.23 -0.80
C PHE A 47 6.66 -3.43 -2.23
N ILE A 48 5.56 -4.15 -2.41
CA ILE A 48 5.00 -4.42 -3.74
C ILE A 48 4.53 -3.14 -4.42
N VAL A 49 3.76 -2.30 -3.73
CA VAL A 49 3.23 -1.05 -4.32
C VAL A 49 4.36 -0.08 -4.66
N SER A 50 5.38 0.03 -3.81
CA SER A 50 6.56 0.87 -4.08
C SER A 50 7.34 0.38 -5.30
N PHE A 51 7.51 -0.94 -5.42
CA PHE A 51 8.18 -1.56 -6.56
C PHE A 51 7.42 -1.30 -7.85
N LEU A 52 6.10 -1.54 -7.89
CA LEU A 52 5.27 -1.28 -9.07
C LEU A 52 5.34 0.19 -9.50
N PHE A 53 5.23 1.11 -8.55
CA PHE A 53 5.32 2.54 -8.82
C PHE A 53 6.68 2.96 -9.39
N TYR A 54 7.77 2.34 -8.93
CA TYR A 54 9.09 2.57 -9.51
C TYR A 54 9.15 2.18 -11.00
N PHE A 55 8.54 1.06 -11.42
CA PHE A 55 8.47 0.69 -12.83
C PHE A 55 7.61 1.65 -13.64
N ASP A 56 6.48 2.10 -13.08
CA ASP A 56 5.62 3.08 -13.74
C ASP A 56 6.39 4.38 -14.01
N LEU A 57 7.14 4.89 -13.02
CA LEU A 57 8.01 6.05 -13.18
C LEU A 57 9.10 5.83 -14.22
N LYS A 58 9.74 4.66 -14.22
CA LYS A 58 10.77 4.32 -15.21
C LYS A 58 10.21 4.28 -16.63
N LYS A 59 8.99 3.76 -16.80
CA LYS A 59 8.30 3.73 -18.10
C LYS A 59 7.97 5.13 -18.62
N ILE A 60 7.46 6.00 -17.75
CA ILE A 60 7.16 7.41 -18.11
C ILE A 60 8.43 8.13 -18.55
N LYS A 61 9.52 8.05 -17.77
CA LYS A 61 10.80 8.69 -18.11
C LYS A 61 11.40 8.19 -19.43
N ASN A 62 11.24 6.91 -19.73
CA ASN A 62 11.71 6.36 -21.01
C ASN A 62 10.90 6.91 -22.19
N LEU A 63 9.59 7.11 -22.04
CA LEU A 63 8.75 7.70 -23.10
C LEU A 63 9.13 9.16 -23.37
N GLU A 64 9.39 9.95 -22.32
CA GLU A 64 9.84 11.35 -22.44
C GLU A 64 11.19 11.48 -23.16
N LYS A 65 12.07 10.49 -23.06
CA LYS A 65 13.40 10.52 -23.71
C LYS A 65 13.34 10.27 -25.22
N HIS A 66 12.26 9.67 -25.71
CA HIS A 66 12.07 9.31 -27.11
C HIS A 66 11.07 10.22 -27.85
N MET A 67 10.52 11.22 -27.17
CA MET A 67 9.75 12.32 -27.75
C MET A 67 10.63 13.56 -27.89
#